data_AF-A0A800IGE6-F1
#
_entry.id   AF-A0A800IGE6-F1
#
_cell.length_a   1.000
_cell.length_b   1.000
_cell.length_c   1.000
_cell.angle_alpha   90.00
_cell.angle_beta   90.00
_cell.angle_gamma   90.00
#
_symmetry.space_group_name_H-M   'P 1'
#
loop_
_entity.id
_entity.type
_entity.pdbx_description
1 polymer ?
#
loop_
_entity_poly.entity_id
_entity_poly.type
_entity_poly.pdbx_seq_one_letter_code
_entity_poly.pdbx_strand_id
1 'polypeptide(L)'
;MSTNTLITLSLVLSITLGISACATPFSAEQTHSPLAADIYAQLALGYMESGHLELAHQRLLMALELGPNRPLTLKALQGWQKQQTLQQQ
;
A
#
# COMPACT_ATOMS: atom_id res chain seq x y z
N MET A 1 25.04 43.35 -36.98
CA MET A 1 24.94 41.94 -36.51
C MET A 1 24.09 41.89 -35.23
N SER A 2 22.79 42.22 -35.29
CA SER A 2 21.95 42.37 -34.07
C SER A 2 20.57 41.72 -34.16
N THR A 3 20.20 41.17 -35.31
CA THR A 3 18.89 40.52 -35.55
C THR A 3 18.91 39.05 -35.17
N ASN A 4 20.05 38.37 -35.31
CA ASN A 4 20.18 36.94 -34.99
C ASN A 4 20.00 36.64 -33.50
N THR A 5 20.50 37.50 -32.61
CA THR A 5 20.42 37.31 -31.14
C THR A 5 18.99 37.46 -30.61
N LEU A 6 18.19 38.35 -31.20
CA LEU A 6 16.76 38.54 -30.86
C LEU A 6 15.92 37.32 -31.27
N ILE A 7 16.22 36.72 -32.43
CA ILE A 7 15.54 35.51 -32.91
C ILE A 7 15.93 34.32 -32.02
N THR A 8 17.18 34.22 -31.58
CA THR A 8 17.61 33.14 -30.67
C THR A 8 16.95 33.26 -29.30
N LEU A 9 16.82 34.47 -28.76
CA LEU A 9 16.19 34.70 -27.46
C LEU A 9 14.70 34.33 -27.45
N SER A 10 13.98 34.64 -28.53
CA SER A 10 12.56 34.32 -28.70
C SER A 10 12.30 32.81 -28.83
N LEU A 11 13.21 32.10 -29.51
CA LEU A 11 13.14 30.65 -29.67
C LEU A 11 13.36 29.92 -28.34
N VAL A 12 14.33 30.38 -27.53
CA VAL A 12 14.64 29.77 -26.22
C VAL A 12 13.50 29.97 -25.22
N LEU A 13 12.86 31.14 -25.20
CA LEU A 13 11.75 31.44 -24.29
C LEU A 13 10.51 30.57 -24.54
N SER A 14 10.27 30.21 -25.81
CA SER A 14 9.14 29.37 -26.21
C SER A 14 9.35 27.90 -25.81
N ILE A 15 10.60 27.42 -25.79
CA ILE A 15 10.93 26.02 -25.44
C ILE A 15 10.77 25.78 -23.94
N THR A 16 11.10 26.76 -23.09
CA THR A 16 10.98 26.62 -21.62
C THR A 16 9.53 26.61 -21.11
N LEU A 17 8.60 27.23 -21.85
CA LEU A 17 7.19 27.31 -21.45
C LEU A 17 6.38 26.05 -21.79
N GLY A 18 6.93 25.15 -22.60
CA GLY A 18 6.25 23.94 -23.08
C GLY A 18 6.34 22.72 -22.16
N ILE A 19 7.08 22.77 -21.06
CA ILE A 19 7.35 21.59 -20.19
C ILE A 19 6.41 21.53 -18.96
N SER A 20 5.33 22.33 -18.93
CA SER A 20 4.38 22.37 -17.81
C SER A 20 3.07 21.64 -18.09
N ALA A 21 3.12 20.46 -18.71
CA ALA A 21 1.93 19.64 -18.94
C ALA A 21 2.27 18.15 -18.91
N CYS A 22 2.35 17.59 -17.69
CA CYS A 22 1.99 16.20 -17.33
C CYS A 22 2.54 15.84 -15.93
N ALA A 23 2.37 16.71 -14.93
CA ALA A 23 2.25 16.20 -13.57
C ALA A 23 0.81 15.73 -13.43
N THR A 24 0.50 14.53 -13.94
CA THR A 24 -0.68 13.80 -13.49
C THR A 24 -0.60 13.79 -11.97
N PRO A 25 -1.62 14.28 -11.24
CA PRO A 25 -1.64 14.10 -9.80
C PRO A 25 -1.58 12.59 -9.59
N PHE A 26 -0.44 12.09 -9.12
CA PHE A 26 -0.33 10.74 -8.59
C PHE A 26 -1.16 10.74 -7.31
N SER A 27 -2.47 10.68 -7.47
CA SER A 27 -3.33 10.19 -6.42
C SER A 27 -2.96 8.73 -6.29
N ALA A 28 -2.00 8.44 -5.42
CA ALA A 28 -1.95 7.17 -4.73
C ALA A 28 -3.25 7.07 -3.91
N GLU A 29 -4.38 6.89 -4.59
CA GLU A 29 -5.46 6.15 -3.99
C GLU A 29 -4.84 4.77 -3.77
N GLN A 30 -4.32 4.56 -2.56
CA GLN A 30 -3.79 3.29 -2.11
C GLN A 30 -4.95 2.31 -2.20
N THR A 31 -5.16 1.75 -3.38
CA THR A 31 -6.12 0.70 -3.64
C THR A 31 -5.51 -0.52 -2.96
N HIS A 32 -5.68 -0.59 -1.64
CA HIS A 32 -5.27 -1.73 -0.84
C HIS A 32 -5.92 -2.94 -1.48
N SER A 33 -5.11 -3.79 -2.09
CA SER A 33 -5.62 -4.92 -2.85
C SER A 33 -6.39 -5.83 -1.88
N PRO A 34 -7.69 -6.06 -2.08
CA PRO A 34 -8.46 -6.94 -1.20
C PRO A 34 -7.87 -8.36 -1.17
N LEU A 35 -7.20 -8.76 -2.25
CA LEU A 35 -6.43 -10.00 -2.31
C LEU A 35 -5.23 -9.99 -1.36
N ALA A 36 -4.52 -8.88 -1.22
CA ALA A 36 -3.38 -8.80 -0.32
C ALA A 36 -3.80 -8.99 1.15
N ALA A 37 -4.90 -8.34 1.56
CA ALA A 37 -5.47 -8.54 2.90
C ALA A 37 -5.83 -10.02 3.15
N ASP A 38 -6.48 -10.67 2.18
CA ASP A 38 -6.86 -12.08 2.28
C ASP A 38 -5.65 -13.02 2.37
N ILE A 39 -4.57 -12.75 1.63
CA ILE A 39 -3.32 -13.53 1.69
C ILE A 39 -2.68 -13.40 3.07
N TYR A 40 -2.56 -12.17 3.59
CA TYR A 40 -2.01 -11.95 4.93
C TYR A 40 -2.85 -12.63 6.02
N ALA A 41 -4.18 -12.59 5.90
CA ALA A 41 -5.07 -13.30 6.83
C ALA A 41 -4.89 -14.83 6.76
N GLN A 42 -4.72 -15.41 5.58
CA GLN A 42 -4.45 -16.84 5.43
C GLN A 42 -3.09 -17.22 6.02
N LEU A 43 -2.05 -16.42 5.78
CA LEU A 43 -0.75 -16.63 6.39
C LEU A 43 -0.83 -16.56 7.92
N ALA A 44 -1.57 -15.58 8.46
CA ALA A 44 -1.77 -15.47 9.90
C ALA A 44 -2.39 -16.76 10.47
N LEU A 45 -3.46 -17.25 9.85
CA LEU A 45 -4.12 -18.51 10.25
C LEU A 45 -3.16 -19.70 10.21
N GLY A 46 -2.43 -19.89 9.10
CA GLY A 46 -1.47 -20.99 8.97
C GLY A 46 -0.33 -20.90 9.99
N TYR A 47 0.13 -19.69 10.32
CA TYR A 47 1.13 -19.50 11.38
C TYR A 47 0.56 -19.76 12.79
N MET A 48 -0.71 -19.44 13.06
CA MET A 48 -1.36 -19.81 14.33
C MET A 48 -1.44 -21.33 14.48
N GLU A 49 -1.85 -22.03 13.43
CA GLU A 49 -1.99 -23.49 13.41
C GLU A 49 -0.65 -24.20 13.57
N SER A 50 0.43 -23.63 13.01
CA SER A 50 1.80 -24.17 13.17
C SER A 50 2.50 -23.73 14.46
N GLY A 51 1.88 -22.88 15.28
CA GLY A 51 2.44 -22.40 16.55
C GLY A 51 3.45 -21.26 16.43
N HIS A 52 3.67 -20.71 15.22
CA HIS A 52 4.53 -19.55 14.98
C HIS A 52 3.81 -18.24 15.30
N LEU A 53 3.47 -18.02 16.58
CA LEU A 53 2.52 -16.98 16.99
C LEU A 53 3.00 -15.55 16.69
N GLU A 54 4.30 -15.30 16.79
CA GLU A 54 4.86 -13.99 16.47
C GLU A 54 4.68 -13.66 14.98
N LEU A 55 4.98 -14.62 14.09
CA LEU A 55 4.73 -14.46 12.66
C LEU A 55 3.24 -14.31 12.37
N ALA A 56 2.40 -15.10 13.04
CA ALA A 56 0.95 -15.00 12.91
C ALA A 56 0.44 -13.59 13.26
N HIS A 57 0.92 -13.01 14.36
CA HIS A 57 0.55 -11.67 14.79
C HIS A 57 0.94 -10.62 13.75
N GLN A 58 2.18 -10.67 13.27
CA GLN A 58 2.68 -9.74 12.27
C GLN A 58 1.86 -9.80 10.98
N ARG A 59 1.47 -11.00 10.51
CA ARG A 59 0.62 -11.13 9.32
C ARG A 59 -0.82 -10.68 9.58
N LEU A 60 -1.36 -10.91 10.77
CA LEU A 60 -2.68 -10.42 11.14
C LEU A 60 -2.73 -8.88 11.12
N LEU A 61 -1.70 -8.20 11.63
CA LEU A 61 -1.63 -6.73 11.60
C LEU A 61 -1.66 -6.19 10.17
N MET A 62 -0.89 -6.80 9.25
CA MET A 62 -0.93 -6.42 7.83
C MET A 62 -2.32 -6.63 7.21
N ALA A 63 -3.01 -7.73 7.55
CA ALA A 63 -4.36 -7.97 7.06
C ALA A 63 -5.38 -6.93 7.56
N LEU A 64 -5.23 -6.48 8.81
CA LEU A 64 -6.06 -5.44 9.42
C LEU A 64 -5.79 -4.06 8.81
N GLU A 65 -4.54 -3.75 8.49
CA GLU A 65 -4.17 -2.49 7.82
C GLU A 65 -4.74 -2.42 6.39
N LEU A 66 -4.65 -3.51 5.64
CA LEU A 66 -5.07 -3.56 4.25
C LEU A 66 -6.58 -3.77 4.08
N GLY A 67 -7.22 -4.47 5.00
CA GLY A 67 -8.63 -4.85 4.87
C GLY A 67 -9.24 -5.33 6.19
N PRO A 68 -9.56 -4.43 7.13
CA PRO A 68 -10.02 -4.80 8.47
C PRO A 68 -11.38 -5.52 8.48
N ASN A 69 -12.25 -5.21 7.52
CA ASN A 69 -13.60 -5.78 7.43
C ASN A 69 -13.68 -6.96 6.45
N ARG A 70 -12.54 -7.49 6.00
CA ARG A 70 -12.51 -8.66 5.11
C ARG A 70 -12.91 -9.93 5.88
N PRO A 71 -13.69 -10.86 5.28
CA PRO A 71 -14.09 -12.09 5.97
C PRO A 71 -12.92 -12.91 6.54
N LEU A 72 -11.82 -13.02 5.78
CA LEU A 72 -10.63 -13.74 6.22
C LEU A 72 -9.89 -13.00 7.34
N THR A 73 -9.77 -11.67 7.26
CA THR A 73 -9.17 -10.86 8.34
C THR A 73 -9.95 -11.00 9.65
N LEU A 74 -11.29 -10.95 9.59
CA LEU A 74 -12.15 -11.16 10.76
C LEU A 74 -11.99 -12.57 11.33
N LYS A 75 -11.91 -13.60 10.47
CA LYS A 75 -11.65 -14.98 10.89
C LYS A 75 -10.30 -15.11 11.60
N ALA A 76 -9.25 -14.50 11.05
CA ALA A 76 -7.92 -14.51 11.65
C ALA A 76 -7.90 -13.77 13.01
N LEU A 77 -8.59 -12.63 13.12
CA LEU A 77 -8.72 -11.90 14.38
C LEU A 77 -9.43 -12.73 15.46
N GLN A 78 -10.53 -13.41 15.10
CA GLN A 78 -11.23 -14.31 16.03
C GLN A 78 -10.34 -15.48 16.47
N GLY A 79 -9.57 -16.06 15.55
CA GLY A 79 -8.59 -17.11 15.86
C GLY A 79 -7.54 -16.63 16.87
N TRP A 80 -6.98 -15.44 16.64
CA TRP A 80 -6.00 -14.81 17.53
C TRP A 80 -6.55 -14.56 18.94
N GLN A 81 -7.77 -14.02 19.05
CA GLN A 81 -8.42 -13.78 20.34
C GLN A 81 -8.58 -15.07 21.15
N LYS A 82 -9.05 -16.15 20.50
CA LYS A 82 -9.17 -17.47 21.14
C LYS A 82 -7.81 -17.97 21.64
N GLN A 83 -6.77 -17.84 20.83
CA GLN A 83 -5.41 -18.22 21.19
C GLN A 83 -4.94 -17.51 22.48
N GLN A 84 -5.18 -16.20 22.58
CA GLN A 84 -4.78 -15.41 23.75
C GLN A 84 -5.53 -15.84 25.02
N THR A 85 -6.82 -16.18 24.91
CA THR A 85 -7.57 -16.67 26.08
C THR A 85 -7.05 -18.01 26.61
N LEU A 86 -6.60 -18.90 25.72
CA LEU A 86 -6.06 -20.21 26.11
C LEU A 86 -4.68 -20.10 26.77
N GLN A 87 -3.87 -19.09 26.42
CA GLN A 87 -2.54 -18.88 27.00
C GLN A 87 -2.57 -18.19 28.37
N GLN A 88 -3.72 -17.65 28.80
CA GLN A 88 -3.88 -16.99 30.10
C GLN A 88 -4.45 -17.91 31.19
N GLN A 89 -4.64 -19.20 30.91
CA GLN A 89 -5.07 -20.24 31.86
C GLN A 89 -3.90 -21.17 32.20
#